data_AF-A0A7X7TTZ8-F1
#
_entry.id   AF-A0A7X7TTZ8-F1
#
_cell.length_a   1.000
_cell.length_b   1.000
_cell.length_c   1.000
_cell.angle_alpha   90.00
_cell.angle_beta   90.00
_cell.angle_gamma   90.00
#
_symmetry.space_group_name_H-M   'P 1'
#
loop_
_entity.id
_entity.type
_entity.pdbx_description
1 polymer ?
#
loop_
_entity_poly.entity_id
_entity_poly.type
_entity_poly.pdbx_seq_one_letter_code
_entity_poly.pdbx_strand_id
1 'polypeptide(L)'
;MNKIFKEFSDFLKQYNVIGLAVAIIIGGKLNQLVTSIVNDLLMPAIFQPVLTRLHLGSIEEIEWRGIYWGKVLSATLDFLIVAFLVFLLVRTVNRTTARLKEGAEKVAETAQKVIKK
;
A
#
# COMPACT_ATOMS: atom_id res chain seq x y z
N MET A 1 -3.23 32.79 26.04
CA MET A 1 -2.92 31.41 25.58
C MET A 1 -3.58 31.04 24.25
N ASN A 2 -4.77 31.55 23.89
CA ASN A 2 -5.45 31.18 22.63
C ASN A 2 -4.83 31.72 21.33
N LYS A 3 -3.93 32.72 21.41
CA LYS A 3 -3.36 33.40 20.22
C LYS A 3 -2.42 32.48 19.43
N ILE A 4 -1.50 31.81 20.12
CA ILE A 4 -0.54 30.86 19.54
C ILE A 4 -1.25 29.65 18.93
N PHE A 5 -2.27 29.09 19.60
CA PHE A 5 -3.06 27.97 19.05
C PHE A 5 -3.82 28.36 17.78
N LYS A 6 -4.29 29.61 17.69
CA LYS A 6 -4.98 30.12 16.51
C LYS A 6 -4.02 30.33 15.34
N GLU A 7 -2.88 30.99 15.60
CA GLU A 7 -1.79 31.16 14.62
C GLU A 7 -1.26 29.81 14.10
N PHE A 8 -1.13 28.82 14.98
CA PHE A 8 -0.75 27.46 14.60
C PHE A 8 -1.81 26.75 13.76
N SER A 9 -3.10 26.84 14.14
CA SER A 9 -4.18 26.26 13.33
C SER A 9 -4.27 26.91 11.95
N ASP A 10 -4.08 28.23 11.87
CA ASP A 10 -4.10 28.97 10.62
C ASP A 10 -2.89 28.62 9.75
N PHE A 11 -1.71 28.40 10.34
CA PHE A 11 -0.55 27.84 9.65
C PHE A 11 -0.85 26.46 9.06
N LEU A 12 -1.39 25.52 9.86
CA LEU A 12 -1.70 24.17 9.38
C LEU A 12 -2.70 24.16 8.21
N LYS A 13 -3.65 25.09 8.22
CA LYS A 13 -4.62 25.29 7.13
C LYS A 13 -3.96 25.93 5.90
N GLN A 14 -3.14 26.97 6.09
CA GLN A 14 -2.46 27.68 5.01
C GLN A 14 -1.56 26.76 4.18
N TYR A 15 -0.87 25.82 4.84
CA TYR A 15 0.04 24.88 4.18
C TYR A 15 -0.61 23.52 3.87
N ASN A 16 -1.93 23.37 4.06
CA ASN A 16 -2.67 22.13 3.83
C ASN A 16 -2.07 20.89 4.53
N VAL A 17 -1.37 21.09 5.64
CA VAL A 17 -0.61 20.05 6.37
C VAL A 17 -1.54 19.00 6.96
N ILE A 18 -2.79 19.39 7.28
CA ILE A 18 -3.81 18.47 7.81
C ILE A 18 -4.10 17.35 6.80
N GLY A 19 -4.26 17.70 5.52
CA GLY A 19 -4.50 16.70 4.47
C GLY A 19 -3.31 15.77 4.26
N LEU A 20 -2.09 16.32 4.29
CA LEU A 20 -0.85 15.55 4.20
C LEU A 20 -0.70 14.58 5.38
N ALA A 21 -0.95 15.04 6.60
CA ALA A 21 -0.86 14.23 7.81
C ALA A 21 -1.84 13.05 7.76
N VAL A 22 -3.09 13.29 7.36
CA VAL A 22 -4.08 12.23 7.19
C VAL A 22 -3.63 11.21 6.13
N ALA A 23 -3.12 11.68 4.99
CA ALA A 23 -2.62 10.81 3.92
C ALA A 23 -1.46 9.92 4.39
N ILE A 24 -0.50 10.46 5.14
CA ILE A 24 0.64 9.70 5.67
C ILE A 24 0.20 8.69 6.71
N ILE A 25 -0.70 9.06 7.64
CA ILE A 25 -1.19 8.17 8.68
C ILE A 25 -1.96 6.99 8.08
N ILE A 26 -2.89 7.28 7.16
CA ILE A 26 -3.68 6.24 6.48
C ILE A 26 -2.76 5.38 5.61
N GLY A 27 -1.83 5.99 4.87
CA GLY A 27 -0.84 5.27 4.06
C GLY A 27 0.01 4.32 4.89
N GLY A 28 0.48 4.75 6.07
CA GLY A 28 1.22 3.91 7.00
C GLY A 28 0.40 2.72 7.52
N LYS A 29 -0.86 2.94 7.87
CA LYS A 29 -1.77 1.86 8.32
C LYS A 29 -2.13 0.90 7.19
N LEU A 30 -2.37 1.40 5.99
CA LEU A 30 -2.62 0.57 4.81
C LEU A 30 -1.40 -0.29 4.48
N ASN A 31 -0.19 0.28 4.55
CA ASN A 31 1.05 -0.48 4.39
C ASN A 31 1.15 -1.62 5.42
N GLN A 32 0.86 -1.34 6.70
CA GLN A 32 0.84 -2.39 7.75
C GLN A 32 -0.16 -3.52 7.43
N LEU A 33 -1.36 -3.18 6.94
CA LEU A 33 -2.37 -4.17 6.55
C LEU A 33 -1.88 -5.05 5.40
N VAL A 34 -1.31 -4.43 4.35
CA VAL A 34 -0.79 -5.17 3.20
C VAL A 34 0.35 -6.08 3.64
N THR A 35 1.31 -5.56 4.42
CA THR A 35 2.43 -6.36 4.95
C THR A 35 1.95 -7.53 5.78
N SER A 36 0.92 -7.36 6.63
CA SER A 36 0.36 -8.46 7.43
C SER A 36 -0.31 -9.52 6.55
N ILE A 37 -1.06 -9.12 5.52
CA ILE A 37 -1.64 -10.09 4.56
C ILE A 37 -0.53 -10.88 3.85
N VAL A 38 0.56 -10.22 3.45
CA VAL A 38 1.66 -10.93 2.78
C VAL A 38 2.39 -11.85 3.75
N ASN A 39 2.82 -11.32 4.88
CA ASN A 39 3.71 -12.01 5.80
C ASN A 39 2.98 -13.07 6.63
N ASP A 40 1.77 -12.76 7.09
CA ASP A 40 1.05 -13.59 8.05
C ASP A 40 0.08 -14.56 7.37
N LEU A 41 -0.36 -14.28 6.14
CA LEU A 41 -1.26 -15.17 5.39
C LEU A 41 -0.56 -15.84 4.22
N LEU A 42 0.10 -15.07 3.34
CA LEU A 42 0.61 -15.62 2.08
C LEU A 42 1.93 -16.38 2.23
N MET A 43 2.87 -15.88 3.02
CA MET A 43 4.13 -16.60 3.29
C MET A 43 3.91 -18.00 3.89
N PRO A 44 3.13 -18.18 4.98
CA PRO A 44 2.89 -19.52 5.51
C PRO A 44 2.06 -20.39 4.56
N ALA A 45 1.06 -19.83 3.86
CA ALA A 45 0.15 -20.63 3.03
C ALA A 45 0.76 -21.08 1.69
N ILE A 46 1.62 -20.27 1.09
CA ILE A 46 2.18 -20.53 -0.25
C ILE A 46 3.67 -20.86 -0.17
N PHE A 47 4.45 -20.14 0.63
CA PHE A 47 5.90 -20.26 0.64
C PHE A 47 6.42 -21.48 1.38
N GLN A 48 5.94 -21.78 2.60
CA GLN A 48 6.37 -22.99 3.32
C GLN A 48 6.16 -24.29 2.52
N PRO A 49 4.99 -24.55 1.90
CA PRO A 49 4.80 -25.76 1.10
C PRO A 49 5.59 -25.75 -0.22
N VAL A 50 5.81 -24.59 -0.85
CA VAL A 50 6.60 -24.48 -2.09
C VAL A 50 8.10 -24.68 -1.84
N LEU A 51 8.65 -24.07 -0.78
CA LEU A 51 10.05 -24.25 -0.36
C LEU A 51 10.34 -25.70 0.04
N THR A 52 9.40 -26.34 0.76
CA THR A 52 9.52 -27.75 1.14
C THR A 52 9.50 -28.68 -0.08
N ARG A 53 8.67 -28.39 -1.10
CA ARG A 53 8.57 -29.21 -2.32
C ARG A 53 9.71 -29.02 -3.31
N LEU A 54 10.34 -27.86 -3.33
CA LEU A 54 11.45 -27.57 -4.22
C LEU A 54 12.80 -28.14 -3.72
N HIS A 55 12.85 -28.82 -2.56
CA HIS A 55 14.10 -29.27 -1.92
C HIS A 55 15.17 -28.18 -1.88
N LEU A 56 14.74 -26.92 -1.84
CA LEU A 56 15.60 -25.78 -1.54
C LEU A 56 15.80 -25.81 -0.01
N GLY A 57 16.45 -26.88 0.47
CA GLY A 57 17.07 -26.87 1.78
C GLY A 57 18.02 -25.69 1.76
N SER A 58 17.63 -24.65 2.49
CA SER A 58 18.45 -23.50 2.83
C SER A 58 19.25 -22.96 1.63
N ILE A 59 18.62 -22.20 0.72
CA ILE A 59 19.42 -21.25 -0.08
C ILE A 59 20.20 -20.33 0.90
N GLU A 60 19.64 -20.08 2.10
CA GLU A 60 20.32 -19.47 3.25
C GLU A 60 21.64 -20.13 3.68
N GLU A 61 21.87 -21.43 3.42
CA GLU A 61 23.13 -22.13 3.78
C GLU A 61 24.17 -22.11 2.66
N ILE A 62 23.86 -21.52 1.50
CA ILE A 62 24.87 -21.27 0.46
C ILE A 62 25.76 -20.10 0.91
N GLU A 63 26.66 -20.42 1.83
CA GLU A 63 27.73 -19.55 2.29
C GLU A 63 28.88 -19.64 1.29
N TRP A 64 28.97 -18.65 0.40
CA TRP A 64 30.17 -18.47 -0.41
C TRP A 64 31.06 -17.42 0.24
N ARG A 65 32.16 -17.84 0.87
CA ARG A 65 33.16 -16.98 1.51
C ARG A 65 32.58 -16.03 2.58
N GLY A 66 31.61 -16.51 3.38
CA GLY A 66 30.99 -15.74 4.47
C GLY A 66 29.93 -14.71 4.03
N ILE A 67 29.47 -14.78 2.78
CA ILE A 67 28.39 -13.93 2.26
C ILE A 67 27.13 -14.79 2.08
N TYR A 68 26.06 -14.46 2.83
CA TYR A 68 24.76 -15.12 2.78
C TYR A 68 23.96 -14.72 1.53
N TRP A 69 24.32 -15.26 0.36
CA TRP A 69 23.61 -15.00 -0.90
C TRP A 69 22.14 -15.47 -0.85
N GLY A 70 21.85 -16.52 -0.08
CA GLY A 70 20.48 -16.98 0.14
C GLY A 70 19.56 -15.96 0.77
N LYS A 71 20.06 -15.22 1.77
CA LYS A 71 19.28 -14.19 2.46
C LYS A 71 18.89 -13.04 1.51
N VAL A 72 19.80 -12.68 0.60
CA VAL A 72 19.55 -11.64 -0.41
C VAL A 72 18.54 -12.12 -1.44
N LEU A 73 18.64 -13.37 -1.91
CA LEU A 73 17.69 -13.93 -2.86
C LEU A 73 16.29 -14.08 -2.26
N SER A 74 16.21 -14.55 -1.00
CA SER A 74 14.97 -14.66 -0.23
C SER A 74 14.28 -13.30 -0.09
N ALA A 75 15.02 -12.28 0.37
CA ALA A 75 14.51 -10.91 0.45
C ALA A 75 14.09 -10.31 -0.91
N THR A 76 14.76 -10.69 -2.00
CA THR A 76 14.40 -10.24 -3.35
C THR A 76 13.07 -10.86 -3.82
N LEU A 77 12.86 -12.15 -3.52
CA LEU A 77 11.60 -12.83 -3.81
C LEU A 77 10.45 -12.26 -2.99
N ASP A 78 10.66 -12.02 -1.70
CA ASP A 78 9.68 -11.37 -0.82
C ASP A 78 9.26 -10.00 -1.36
N PHE A 79 10.24 -9.18 -1.77
CA PHE A 79 9.96 -7.88 -2.38
C PHE A 79 9.13 -8.01 -3.66
N LEU A 80 9.45 -8.96 -4.55
CA LEU A 80 8.69 -9.19 -5.78
C LEU A 80 7.23 -9.55 -5.49
N ILE A 81 6.99 -10.36 -4.45
CA ILE A 81 5.64 -10.83 -4.08
C ILE A 81 4.83 -9.69 -3.48
N VAL A 82 5.41 -8.93 -2.54
CA VAL A 82 4.75 -7.75 -1.97
C VAL A 82 4.42 -6.75 -3.08
N ALA A 83 5.36 -6.48 -3.99
CA ALA A 83 5.14 -5.59 -5.13
C ALA A 83 4.01 -6.09 -6.03
N PHE A 84 3.95 -7.39 -6.31
CA PHE A 84 2.88 -7.99 -7.13
C PHE A 84 1.51 -7.94 -6.43
N LEU A 85 1.45 -8.12 -5.11
CA LEU A 85 0.20 -8.03 -4.34
C LEU A 85 -0.32 -6.60 -4.26
N VAL A 86 0.57 -5.64 -3.98
CA VAL A 86 0.22 -4.22 -4.02
C VAL A 86 -0.28 -3.85 -5.41
N PHE A 87 0.36 -4.34 -6.47
CA PHE A 87 -0.10 -4.17 -7.85
C PHE A 87 -1.50 -4.74 -8.07
N LEU A 88 -1.80 -5.96 -7.59
CA LEU A 88 -3.14 -6.54 -7.69
C LEU A 88 -4.19 -5.75 -6.91
N LEU A 89 -3.86 -5.25 -5.72
CA LEU A 89 -4.75 -4.38 -4.94
C LEU A 89 -5.04 -3.08 -5.67
N VAL A 90 -4.00 -2.39 -6.16
CA VAL A 90 -4.15 -1.16 -6.94
C VAL A 90 -4.94 -1.41 -8.23
N ARG A 91 -4.70 -2.54 -8.92
CA ARG A 91 -5.47 -2.94 -10.11
C ARG A 91 -6.95 -3.16 -9.79
N THR A 92 -7.27 -3.76 -8.66
CA THR A 92 -8.64 -4.01 -8.20
C THR A 92 -9.35 -2.71 -7.83
N VAL A 93 -8.63 -1.83 -7.13
CA VAL A 93 -9.12 -0.49 -6.79
C VAL A 93 -9.31 0.33 -8.05
N ASN A 94 -8.34 0.42 -8.96
CA ASN A 94 -8.47 1.14 -10.23
C ASN A 94 -9.63 0.64 -11.10
N ARG A 95 -9.91 -0.67 -11.11
CA ARG A 95 -11.12 -1.23 -11.74
C ARG A 95 -12.42 -0.69 -11.14
N THR A 96 -12.42 -0.37 -9.86
CA THR A 96 -13.58 0.15 -9.13
C THR A 96 -13.66 1.67 -9.17
N THR A 97 -12.51 2.37 -9.09
CA THR A 97 -12.40 3.83 -9.20
C THR A 97 -12.77 4.33 -10.59
N ALA A 98 -12.58 3.54 -11.65
CA ALA A 98 -13.12 3.83 -12.98
C ALA A 98 -14.66 4.00 -12.95
N ARG A 99 -15.37 3.16 -12.19
CA ARG A 99 -16.82 3.25 -12.01
C ARG A 99 -17.26 4.41 -11.11
N LEU A 100 -16.43 4.77 -10.13
CA LEU A 100 -16.68 5.92 -9.25
C LEU A 100 -16.43 7.26 -9.94
N LYS A 101 -15.44 7.36 -10.83
CA LYS A 101 -15.22 8.53 -11.69
C LYS A 101 -16.40 8.73 -12.64
N GLU A 102 -16.86 7.68 -13.32
CA GLU A 102 -18.05 7.73 -14.17
C GLU A 102 -19.32 8.12 -13.39
N GLY A 103 -19.47 7.64 -12.14
CA GLY A 103 -20.57 8.00 -11.27
C GLY A 103 -20.53 9.46 -10.80
N ALA A 104 -19.35 9.95 -10.41
CA ALA A 104 -19.16 11.35 -9.99
C ALA A 104 -19.34 12.33 -11.16
N GLU A 105 -18.91 11.96 -12.36
CA GLU A 105 -19.07 12.76 -13.58
C GLU A 105 -20.54 12.86 -14.02
N LYS A 106 -21.29 11.75 -13.93
CA LYS A 106 -22.75 11.75 -14.16
C LYS A 106 -23.54 12.58 -13.13
N VAL A 107 -23.13 12.54 -11.86
CA VAL A 107 -23.76 13.36 -10.81
C VAL A 107 -23.45 14.85 -11.02
N ALA A 108 -22.22 15.18 -11.41
CA ALA A 108 -21.83 16.55 -11.74
C ALA A 108 -22.56 17.07 -13.00
N GLU A 109 -22.75 16.24 -14.04
CA GLU A 109 -23.50 16.61 -15.24
C GLU A 109 -25.00 16.80 -14.93
N THR A 110 -25.57 15.93 -14.09
CA THR A 110 -26.97 16.02 -13.67
C THR A 110 -27.22 17.26 -12.81
N ALA A 111 -26.33 17.58 -11.88
CA ALA A 111 -26.42 18.80 -11.07
C ALA A 111 -26.32 20.07 -11.94
N GLN A 112 -25.45 20.08 -12.96
CA GLN A 112 -25.35 21.22 -13.88
C GLN A 112 -26.58 21.38 -14.79
N LYS A 113 -27.22 20.28 -15.20
CA LYS A 113 -28.50 20.31 -15.95
C LYS A 113 -29.68 20.82 -15.12
N VAL A 114 -29.70 20.55 -13.81
CA VAL A 114 -30.74 21.05 -12.89
C VAL A 114 -30.55 22.54 -12.57
N ILE A 115 -29.31 23.04 -12.52
CA ILE A 115 -29.02 24.46 -12.26
C ILE A 115 -29.26 25.35 -13.50
N LYS A 116 -29.18 24.78 -14.72
CA LYS A 116 -29.37 25.51 -15.99
C LYS A 116 -30.80 25.51 -16.55
N LYS A 117 -31.76 24.91 -15.85
CA LYS A 117 -33.18 24.83 -16.24
C LYS A 117 -34.03 25.65 -15.29
#